data_AF-A0A8J7N8H8-F1
#
_entry.id   AF-A0A8J7N8H8-F1
#
_cell.length_a   1.000
_cell.length_b   1.000
_cell.length_c   1.000
_cell.angle_alpha   90.00
_cell.angle_beta   90.00
_cell.angle_gamma   90.00
#
_symmetry.space_group_name_H-M   'P 1'
#
loop_
_entity.id
_entity.type
_entity.pdbx_description
1 polymer ?
#
loop_
_entity_poly.entity_id
_entity_poly.type
_entity_poly.pdbx_seq_one_letter_code
_entity_poly.pdbx_strand_id
1 'polypeptide(L)' 'MRIGCRSGNSGFGHVLVGILRTLADDYGALALLDHEGCCDGEEWIGVHILSTEHARGRPFQLSARA' A
#
# COMPACT_ATOMS: atom_id res chain seq x y z
N MET A 1 3.05 5.38 -8.94
CA MET A 1 3.47 6.16 -7.75
C MET A 1 4.43 5.32 -6.94
N ARG A 2 5.26 5.91 -6.07
CA ARG A 2 6.18 5.15 -5.20
C ARG A 2 5.95 5.53 -3.75
N ILE A 3 6.05 4.55 -2.85
CA ILE A 3 5.97 4.74 -1.39
C ILE A 3 7.31 4.33 -0.79
N GLY A 4 7.90 5.23 0.01
CA GLY A 4 9.10 4.94 0.78
C GLY A 4 8.74 4.35 2.13
N CYS A 5 9.46 3.31 2.54
CA CYS A 5 9.29 2.61 3.80
C CYS A 5 10.60 2.65 4.59
N ARG A 6 10.62 3.45 5.66
CA ARG A 6 11.74 3.54 6.58
C ARG A 6 11.37 2.84 7.89
N SER A 7 12.05 1.73 8.18
CA SER A 7 11.82 0.91 9.37
C SER A 7 13.14 0.50 10.01
N GLY A 8 13.13 0.25 11.32
CA GLY A 8 14.30 -0.29 12.02
C GLY A 8 14.60 -1.76 11.70
N ASN A 9 13.65 -2.46 11.07
CA ASN A 9 13.77 -3.85 10.66
C ASN A 9 13.73 -3.94 9.13
N SER A 10 14.75 -4.57 8.55
CA SER A 10 14.79 -4.88 7.11
C SER A 10 13.65 -5.84 6.74
N GLY A 11 13.01 -5.61 5.59
CA GLY A 11 11.95 -6.46 5.05
C GLY A 11 10.54 -6.04 5.47
N PHE A 12 10.40 -4.96 6.27
CA PHE A 12 9.08 -4.43 6.61
C PHE A 12 8.33 -3.92 5.37
N GLY A 13 9.04 -3.57 4.29
CA GLY A 13 8.46 -3.27 2.99
C GLY A 13 7.50 -4.37 2.49
N HIS A 14 7.77 -5.64 2.77
CA HIS A 14 6.88 -6.76 2.39
C HIS A 14 5.58 -6.77 3.19
N VAL A 15 5.64 -6.38 4.48
CA VAL A 15 4.44 -6.21 5.31
C VAL A 15 3.61 -5.06 4.76
N LEU A 16 4.26 -3.95 4.37
CA LEU A 16 3.58 -2.79 3.78
C LEU A 16 2.91 -3.15 2.44
N VAL A 17 3.55 -3.95 1.59
CA VAL A 17 2.92 -4.49 0.37
C VAL A 17 1.63 -5.25 0.70
N GLY A 18 1.65 -6.10 1.74
CA GLY A 18 0.46 -6.80 2.21
C GLY A 18 -0.66 -5.84 2.65
N ILE A 19 -0.32 -4.84 3.45
CA ILE A 19 -1.28 -3.80 3.92
C ILE A 19 -1.89 -3.05 2.72
N LEU A 20 -1.06 -2.61 1.78
CA LEU A 20 -1.51 -1.89 0.59
C LEU A 20 -2.42 -2.74 -0.29
N ARG A 21 -2.17 -4.06 -0.39
CA ARG A 21 -3.05 -4.99 -1.10
C ARG A 21 -4.42 -5.07 -0.43
N THR A 22 -4.46 -5.22 0.89
CA THR A 22 -5.73 -5.23 1.64
C THR A 22 -6.51 -3.93 1.42
N LEU A 23 -5.83 -2.77 1.43
CA LEU A 23 -6.47 -1.49 1.14
C LEU A 23 -7.01 -1.45 -0.30
N ALA A 24 -6.22 -1.90 -1.29
CA ALA A 24 -6.68 -1.96 -2.67
C ALA A 24 -7.92 -2.85 -2.81
N ASP A 25 -7.94 -4.01 -2.15
CA ASP A 25 -9.07 -4.94 -2.14
C ASP A 25 -10.31 -4.33 -1.46
N ASP A 26 -10.16 -3.70 -0.30
CA ASP A 26 -11.24 -3.02 0.44
C ASP A 26 -11.89 -1.89 -0.37
N TYR A 27 -11.10 -1.20 -1.19
CA TYR A 27 -11.58 -0.15 -2.08
C TYR A 27 -11.96 -0.65 -3.48
N GLY A 28 -11.86 -1.94 -3.77
CA GLY A 28 -12.18 -2.50 -5.10
C GLY A 28 -11.27 -1.96 -6.22
N ALA A 29 -10.02 -1.64 -5.90
CA ALA A 29 -9.01 -1.18 -6.85
C ALA A 29 -8.11 -2.33 -7.30
N LEU A 30 -7.95 -2.48 -8.62
CA LEU A 30 -6.96 -3.39 -9.19
C LEU A 30 -5.60 -2.68 -9.19
N ALA A 31 -4.68 -3.17 -8.37
CA ALA A 31 -3.35 -2.58 -8.21
C ALA A 31 -2.23 -3.60 -8.42
N LEU A 32 -1.17 -3.18 -9.12
CA LEU A 32 0.13 -3.85 -9.12
C LEU A 32 1.01 -3.19 -8.06
N LEU A 33 1.54 -4.01 -7.15
CA LEU A 33 2.45 -3.60 -6.09
C LEU A 33 3.76 -4.35 -6.29
N ASP A 34 4.87 -3.62 -6.33
CA ASP A 34 6.20 -4.20 -6.49
C ASP A 34 7.14 -3.70 -5.41
N HIS A 35 7.91 -4.62 -4.82
CA HIS A 35 8.97 -4.25 -3.87
C HIS A 35 10.25 -4.01 -4.67
N GLU A 36 10.63 -2.75 -4.80
CA GLU A 36 11.70 -2.30 -5.69
C GLU A 36 13.09 -2.36 -5.00
N GLY A 37 13.20 -3.10 -3.89
CA GLY A 37 14.42 -3.25 -3.12
C GLY A 37 14.62 -2.19 -2.04
N CYS A 38 15.86 -2.12 -1.54
CA CYS A 38 16.27 -1.24 -0.44
C CYS A 38 17.48 -0.40 -0.85
N CYS A 39 17.44 0.90 -0.57
CA CYS A 39 18.54 1.83 -0.77
C CYS A 39 18.65 2.76 0.45
N ASP A 40 19.84 2.91 1.01
CA ASP A 40 20.13 3.77 2.18
C ASP A 40 19.19 3.52 3.39
N GLY A 41 18.86 2.24 3.64
CA GLY A 41 17.97 1.84 4.73
C GLY A 41 16.49 2.16 4.51
N GLU A 42 16.12 2.56 3.29
CA GLU A 42 14.74 2.79 2.88
C GLU A 42 14.33 1.79 1.79
N GLU A 43 13.25 1.06 2.04
CA GLU A 43 12.64 0.15 1.09
C GLU A 43 11.63 0.93 0.22
N TRP A 44 11.58 0.64 -1.08
CA TRP A 44 10.67 1.32 -2.00
C TRP A 44 9.60 0.37 -2.53
N ILE A 45 8.36 0.84 -2.55
CA ILE A 45 7.23 0.09 -3.10
C ILE A 45 6.68 0.86 -4.30
N GLY A 46 6.77 0.24 -5.48
CA GLY A 46 6.11 0.72 -6.70
C GLY A 46 4.62 0.38 -6.66
N VAL A 47 3.77 1.37 -6.94
CA VAL A 47 2.31 1.23 -6.92
C VAL A 47 1.74 1.70 -8.26
N HIS A 48 1.05 0.80 -8.95
CA HIS A 48 0.31 1.10 -10.17
C HIS A 48 -1.16 0.71 -10.00
N ILE A 49 -2.06 1.69 -10.01
CA ILE A 49 -3.50 1.44 -10.03
C ILE A 49 -3.90 1.25 -11.49
N LEU A 50 -4.36 0.05 -11.83
CA LEU A 50 -4.77 -0.31 -13.19
C LEU A 50 -6.25 0.00 -13.41
N SER A 51 -7.08 -0.14 -12.38
CA SER A 51 -8.51 0.17 -12.42
C SER A 51 -9.09 0.44 -11.04
N THR A 52 -10.14 1.25 -10.97
CA THR A 52 -10.95 1.51 -9.77
C THR A 52 -12.43 1.22 -10.02
N GLU A 53 -12.76 0.48 -11.08
CA GLU A 53 -14.14 0.30 -11.58
C GLU A 53 -15.07 -0.46 -10.64
N HIS A 54 -14.52 -1.14 -9.62
CA HIS A 54 -15.27 -1.83 -8.57
C HIS A 54 -15.31 -1.08 -7.24
N ALA A 55 -14.77 0.15 -7.18
CA ALA A 55 -14.89 1.03 -6.03
C ALA A 55 -16.34 1.50 -5.88
N ARG A 56 -17.20 0.70 -5.23
CA ARG A 56 -18.43 1.24 -4.64
C ARG A 56 -17.97 2.20 -3.57
N GLY A 57 -18.04 3.51 -3.85
CA GLY A 57 -17.63 4.55 -2.91
C GLY A 57 -18.15 4.27 -1.51
N ARG A 58 -17.30 3.68 -0.66
CA ARG A 58 -17.54 3.57 0.77
C ARG A 58 -16.80 4.74 1.38
N PRO A 59 -17.49 5.66 2.05
CA PRO A 59 -16.80 6.73 2.75
C PRO A 59 -15.83 6.08 3.75
N PHE A 60 -14.56 6.46 3.67
CA PHE A 60 -13.57 6.08 4.68
C PHE A 60 -14.02 6.63 6.03
N GLN A 61 -14.54 5.76 6.89
CA GLN A 61 -14.88 6.09 8.27
C GLN A 61 -13.72 5.68 9.17
N LEU A 62 -12.74 6.56 9.35
CA LEU A 62 -11.76 6.41 10.41
C LEU A 62 -12.46 6.68 11.75
N SER A 63 -12.87 5.62 12.44
CA SER A 63 -13.44 5.74 13.78
C SER A 63 -12.34 6.10 14.78
N ALA A 64 -11.97 7.38 14.83
CA ALA A 64 -11.23 7.96 15.93
C ALA A 64 -12.21 8.15 17.11
N ARG A 65 -12.39 7.12 17.94
CA ARG A 65 -12.88 7.33 19.29
C ARG A 65 -11.67 7.51 20.19
N ALA A 66 -11.44 8.76 20.60
CA ALA A 66 -10.68 9.11 21.78
C ALA A 66 -11.47 8.77 23.04
#